data_AF-A0A3P8XSH7-F1
#
_entry.id   AF-A0A3P8XSH7-F1
#
_cell.length_a   1.000
_cell.length_b   1.000
_cell.length_c   1.000
_cell.angle_alpha   90.00
_cell.angle_beta   90.00
_cell.angle_gamma   90.00
#
_symmetry.space_group_name_H-M   'P 1'
#
loop_
_entity.id
_entity.type
_entity.pdbx_description
1 polymer ?
#
loop_
_entity_poly.entity_id
_entity_poly.type
_entity_poly.pdbx_seq_one_letter_code
_entity_poly.pdbx_strand_id
1 'polypeptide(L)'
;MASKINEAHEHIAKAEKNLKTSMTKWKPDYDSAASEYAKAAVCFKNAKQFEQAKDAYLKEAEYHTENKALFHAAKAIEQAGMMMKDLKKMPEAIQLIEKASMMYVENGTPDTAAMALDRAGKLIEPMSLEKAVDLYQQAAGVFENEDRLRQSAELLGKASRLLVRLRRLDEAAAALQKEKNMYKDMENYPTCFKKTTAEVLVHLHRNDFVAADKCVRESYRYCQRELQVLSERATASQDTVGVRIASPWRRYCRDTTNRTRIRYTVCVAPPSSSTWTMTTPSWPSP
;
A
#
# COMPACT_ATOMS: atom_id res chain seq x y z
N MET A 1 18.87 32.30 16.18
CA MET A 1 18.20 31.15 16.84
C MET A 1 17.44 31.58 18.08
N ALA A 2 18.04 32.30 19.04
CA ALA A 2 17.38 32.73 20.28
C ALA A 2 16.06 33.50 20.06
N SER A 3 15.99 34.40 19.07
CA SER A 3 14.74 35.14 18.74
C SER A 3 13.56 34.21 18.47
N LYS A 4 13.76 33.15 17.68
CA LYS A 4 12.69 32.23 17.30
C LYS A 4 12.22 31.35 18.45
N ILE A 5 13.11 31.03 19.39
CA ILE A 5 12.75 30.29 20.60
C ILE A 5 11.88 31.17 21.51
N ASN A 6 12.25 32.44 21.68
CA ASN A 6 11.45 33.39 22.47
C ASN A 6 10.07 33.64 21.83
N GLU A 7 10.01 33.86 20.52
CA GLU A 7 8.76 33.97 19.77
C GLU A 7 7.87 32.72 19.98
N ALA A 8 8.45 31.52 19.99
CA ALA A 8 7.70 30.29 20.26
C ALA A 8 7.08 30.29 21.67
N HIS A 9 7.85 30.68 22.70
CA HIS A 9 7.34 30.77 24.06
C HIS A 9 6.25 31.85 24.22
N GLU A 10 6.34 32.96 23.51
CA GLU A 10 5.28 33.97 23.47
C GLU A 10 3.98 33.40 22.89
N HIS A 11 4.05 32.61 21.83
CA HIS A 11 2.90 31.92 21.25
C HIS A 11 2.29 30.90 22.22
N ILE A 12 3.11 30.14 22.97
CA ILE A 12 2.60 29.24 24.01
C ILE A 12 1.86 30.03 25.10
N ALA A 13 2.43 31.14 25.58
CA ALA A 13 1.78 31.97 26.59
C ALA A 13 0.43 32.56 26.10
N LYS A 14 0.35 32.93 24.82
CA LYS A 14 -0.90 33.35 24.17
C LYS A 14 -1.91 32.20 24.10
N ALA A 15 -1.48 31.00 23.74
CA ALA A 15 -2.33 29.82 23.70
C ALA A 15 -2.91 29.51 25.10
N GLU A 16 -2.08 29.50 26.13
CA GLU A 16 -2.52 29.27 27.52
C GLU A 16 -3.50 30.35 28.01
N LYS A 17 -3.30 31.61 27.60
CA LYS A 17 -4.26 32.68 27.89
C LYS A 17 -5.62 32.44 27.22
N ASN A 18 -5.64 31.92 25.99
CA ASN A 18 -6.88 31.62 25.27
C ASN A 18 -7.66 30.46 25.90
N LEU A 19 -6.97 29.53 26.56
CA LEU A 19 -7.56 28.40 27.28
C LEU A 19 -8.18 28.79 28.63
N LYS A 20 -7.71 29.88 29.25
CA LYS A 20 -8.29 30.35 30.51
C LYS A 20 -9.73 30.80 30.30
N THR A 21 -10.62 30.25 31.12
CA THR A 21 -12.01 30.70 31.23
C THR A 21 -12.07 31.94 32.14
N SER A 22 -13.03 32.81 31.88
CA SER A 22 -13.28 34.02 32.67
C SER A 22 -14.77 34.11 32.99
N MET A 23 -15.17 35.04 33.87
CA MET A 23 -16.59 35.26 34.22
C MET A 23 -17.46 35.58 33.00
N THR A 24 -16.86 36.01 31.88
CA THR A 24 -17.52 36.26 30.59
C THR A 24 -17.32 35.16 29.54
N LYS A 25 -16.42 34.19 29.77
CA LYS A 25 -16.07 33.11 28.83
C LYS A 25 -16.09 31.75 29.54
N TRP A 26 -17.21 31.05 29.41
CA TRP A 26 -17.46 29.76 30.06
C TRP A 26 -16.80 28.55 29.36
N LYS A 27 -16.44 28.68 28.07
CA LYS A 27 -15.76 27.62 27.31
C LYS A 27 -14.36 28.09 26.86
N PRO A 28 -13.28 27.30 27.09
CA PRO A 28 -11.96 27.56 26.52
C PRO A 28 -12.03 27.73 25.00
N ASP A 29 -11.23 28.64 24.43
CA ASP A 29 -11.11 28.77 22.98
C ASP A 29 -10.00 27.86 22.48
N TYR A 30 -10.38 26.62 22.20
CA TYR A 30 -9.48 25.58 21.71
C TYR A 30 -8.97 25.87 20.29
N ASP A 31 -9.74 26.55 19.46
CA ASP A 31 -9.36 26.84 18.07
C ASP A 31 -8.21 27.87 18.03
N SER A 32 -8.37 28.99 18.74
CA SER A 32 -7.31 29.98 18.86
C SER A 32 -6.09 29.43 19.60
N ALA A 33 -6.28 28.57 20.62
CA ALA A 33 -5.16 27.94 21.30
C ALA A 33 -4.37 27.01 20.38
N ALA A 34 -5.05 26.16 19.60
CA ALA A 34 -4.40 25.28 18.63
C ALA A 34 -3.61 26.07 17.57
N SER A 35 -4.19 27.14 17.03
CA SER A 35 -3.51 28.02 16.06
C SER A 35 -2.22 28.65 16.62
N GLU A 36 -2.23 29.07 17.89
CA GLU A 36 -1.04 29.60 18.55
C GLU A 36 0.02 28.51 18.82
N TYR A 37 -0.39 27.29 19.22
CA TYR A 37 0.53 26.15 19.33
C TYR A 37 1.15 25.75 17.98
N ALA A 38 0.39 25.81 16.89
CA ALA A 38 0.92 25.57 15.54
C ALA A 38 2.04 26.56 15.18
N LYS A 39 1.83 27.85 15.48
CA LYS A 39 2.84 28.90 15.26
C LYS A 39 4.09 28.67 16.13
N ALA A 40 3.89 28.30 17.40
CA ALA A 40 4.98 27.95 18.30
C ALA A 40 5.81 26.76 17.76
N ALA A 41 5.13 25.70 17.30
CA ALA A 41 5.76 24.52 16.74
C ALA A 41 6.62 24.85 15.51
N VAL A 42 6.11 25.71 14.61
CA VAL A 42 6.88 26.21 13.45
C VAL A 42 8.11 27.01 13.89
N CYS A 43 7.99 27.85 14.92
CA CYS A 43 9.12 28.62 15.45
C CYS A 43 10.20 27.71 16.06
N PHE A 44 9.82 26.70 16.85
CA PHE A 44 10.75 25.69 17.37
C PHE A 44 11.41 24.87 16.27
N LYS A 45 10.65 24.45 15.26
CA LYS A 45 11.17 23.73 14.09
C LYS A 45 12.22 24.57 13.36
N ASN A 46 11.95 25.85 13.12
CA ASN A 46 12.90 26.78 12.48
C ASN A 46 14.16 27.01 13.33
N ALA A 47 14.04 26.93 14.66
CA ALA A 47 15.14 26.97 15.60
C ALA A 47 15.87 25.62 15.77
N LYS A 48 15.47 24.57 15.04
CA LYS A 48 15.98 23.18 15.15
C LYS A 48 15.75 22.53 16.52
N GLN A 49 14.80 23.03 17.30
CA GLN A 49 14.37 22.43 18.56
C GLN A 49 13.24 21.43 18.29
N PHE A 50 13.56 20.29 17.68
CA PHE A 50 12.56 19.33 17.20
C PHE A 50 11.74 18.67 18.32
N GLU A 51 12.33 18.46 19.50
CA GLU A 51 11.62 17.88 20.65
C GLU A 51 10.52 18.82 21.15
N GLN A 52 10.84 20.10 21.30
CA GLN A 52 9.87 21.15 21.66
C GLN A 52 8.83 21.38 20.56
N ALA A 53 9.23 21.32 19.29
CA ALA A 53 8.31 21.41 18.16
C ALA A 53 7.30 20.25 18.17
N LYS A 54 7.77 19.02 18.43
CA LYS A 54 6.92 17.83 18.57
C LYS A 54 5.90 18.02 19.69
N ASP A 55 6.33 18.43 20.87
CA ASP A 55 5.42 18.65 22.01
C ASP A 55 4.38 19.73 21.72
N ALA A 56 4.77 20.81 21.03
CA ALA A 56 3.83 21.85 20.60
C ALA A 56 2.81 21.34 19.56
N TYR A 57 3.23 20.53 18.59
CA TYR A 57 2.31 19.89 17.63
C TYR A 57 1.35 18.89 18.29
N LEU A 58 1.81 18.15 19.30
CA LEU A 58 0.92 17.25 20.05
C LEU A 58 -0.14 18.01 20.85
N LYS A 59 0.24 19.13 21.47
CA LYS A 59 -0.73 20.04 22.12
C LYS A 59 -1.72 20.64 21.13
N GLU A 60 -1.25 21.10 19.97
CA GLU A 60 -2.13 21.53 18.87
C GLU A 60 -3.15 20.45 18.51
N ALA A 61 -2.70 19.21 18.36
CA ALA A 61 -3.57 18.08 18.03
C ALA A 61 -4.61 17.79 19.12
N GLU A 62 -4.22 17.84 20.39
CA GLU A 62 -5.14 17.66 21.53
C GLU A 62 -6.27 18.70 21.49
N TYR A 63 -5.95 19.98 21.33
CA TYR A 63 -6.98 21.02 21.28
C TYR A 63 -7.86 20.94 20.03
N HIS A 64 -7.31 20.56 18.87
CA HIS A 64 -8.14 20.29 17.70
C HIS A 64 -9.07 19.09 17.90
N THR A 65 -8.64 18.07 18.66
CA THR A 65 -9.48 16.91 19.01
C THR A 65 -10.63 17.32 19.92
N GLU A 66 -10.36 18.12 20.96
CA GLU A 66 -11.38 18.71 21.85
C GLU A 66 -12.37 19.60 21.10
N ASN A 67 -11.91 20.30 20.05
CA ASN A 67 -12.77 21.09 19.18
C ASN A 67 -13.47 20.28 18.07
N LYS A 68 -13.35 18.94 18.08
CA LYS A 68 -13.89 18.02 17.06
C LYS A 68 -13.38 18.28 15.64
N ALA A 69 -12.24 18.95 15.49
CA ALA A 69 -11.57 19.22 14.22
C ALA A 69 -10.55 18.10 13.89
N LEU A 70 -11.04 16.87 13.71
CA LEU A 70 -10.20 15.66 13.59
C LEU A 70 -9.18 15.74 12.46
N PHE A 71 -9.54 16.30 11.29
CA PHE A 71 -8.60 16.49 10.19
C PHE A 71 -7.37 17.32 10.57
N HIS A 72 -7.58 18.41 11.30
CA HIS A 72 -6.50 19.30 11.74
C HIS A 72 -5.66 18.64 12.83
N ALA A 73 -6.30 17.92 13.75
CA ALA A 73 -5.60 17.14 14.76
C ALA A 73 -4.70 16.07 14.13
N ALA A 74 -5.21 15.30 13.16
CA ALA A 74 -4.44 14.30 12.43
C ALA A 74 -3.23 14.92 11.72
N LYS A 75 -3.42 16.08 11.08
CA LYS A 75 -2.34 16.81 10.41
C LYS A 75 -1.26 17.29 11.37
N ALA A 76 -1.64 17.77 12.55
CA ALA A 76 -0.70 18.17 13.59
C ALA A 76 0.10 16.96 14.12
N ILE A 77 -0.55 15.82 14.32
CA ILE A 77 0.12 14.56 14.68
C ILE A 77 1.10 14.11 13.59
N GLU A 78 0.74 14.23 12.31
CA GLU A 78 1.65 13.92 11.20
C GLU A 78 2.89 14.83 11.25
N GLN A 79 2.72 16.12 11.54
CA GLN A 79 3.85 17.05 11.71
C GLN A 79 4.73 16.67 12.91
N ALA A 80 4.13 16.25 14.04
CA ALA A 80 4.88 15.72 15.17
C ALA A 80 5.71 14.47 14.76
N GLY A 81 5.12 13.57 13.97
CA GLY A 81 5.83 12.42 13.39
C GLY A 81 7.03 12.84 12.52
N MET A 82 6.88 13.90 11.72
CA MET A 82 8.00 14.45 10.93
C MET A 82 9.13 15.01 11.81
N MET A 83 8.81 15.60 12.97
CA MET A 83 9.86 16.05 13.92
C MET A 83 10.63 14.86 14.50
N MET A 84 9.93 13.75 14.77
CA MET A 84 10.57 12.51 15.23
C MET A 84 11.47 11.87 14.18
N LYS A 85 11.08 11.97 12.91
CA LYS A 85 11.93 11.59 11.77
C LYS A 85 13.24 12.40 11.76
N ASP A 86 13.16 13.71 11.94
CA ASP A 86 14.33 14.59 11.97
C ASP A 86 15.23 14.34 13.20
N LEU A 87 14.64 13.89 14.32
CA LEU A 87 15.35 13.39 15.50
C LEU A 87 15.91 11.96 15.35
N LYS A 88 15.72 11.32 14.18
CA LYS A 88 16.10 9.92 13.90
C LYS A 88 15.41 8.88 14.80
N LYS A 89 14.31 9.25 15.46
CA LYS A 89 13.45 8.37 16.27
C LYS A 89 12.32 7.80 15.40
N MET A 90 12.70 7.00 14.41
CA MET A 90 11.77 6.49 13.38
C MET A 90 10.62 5.64 13.92
N PRO A 91 10.81 4.70 14.87
CA PRO A 91 9.69 3.92 15.42
C PRO A 91 8.59 4.79 16.04
N GLU A 92 8.97 5.84 16.77
CA GLU A 92 8.03 6.80 17.37
C GLU A 92 7.34 7.65 16.29
N ALA A 93 8.07 8.03 15.23
CA ALA A 93 7.47 8.73 14.09
C ALA A 93 6.36 7.90 13.42
N ILE A 94 6.58 6.59 13.26
CA ILE A 94 5.61 5.68 12.65
C ILE A 94 4.36 5.54 13.52
N GLN A 95 4.50 5.41 14.84
CA GLN A 95 3.35 5.34 15.76
C GLN A 95 2.46 6.59 15.66
N LEU A 96 3.07 7.77 15.52
CA LEU A 96 2.33 9.02 15.31
C LEU A 96 1.61 9.01 13.96
N ILE A 97 2.24 8.55 12.88
CA ILE A 97 1.58 8.47 11.58
C ILE A 97 0.43 7.44 11.58
N GLU A 98 0.59 6.29 12.25
CA GLU A 98 -0.50 5.32 12.44
C GLU A 98 -1.67 5.97 13.19
N LYS A 99 -1.41 6.73 14.25
CA LYS A 99 -2.44 7.48 14.98
C LYS A 99 -3.14 8.52 14.10
N ALA A 100 -2.38 9.30 13.33
CA ALA A 100 -2.95 10.27 12.38
C ALA A 100 -3.82 9.58 11.31
N SER A 101 -3.40 8.40 10.82
CA SER A 101 -4.16 7.64 9.82
C SER A 101 -5.53 7.21 10.34
N MET A 102 -5.63 6.74 11.60
CA MET A 102 -6.91 6.38 12.21
C MET A 102 -7.85 7.60 12.29
N MET A 103 -7.32 8.75 12.71
CA MET A 103 -8.10 9.99 12.77
C MET A 103 -8.57 10.48 11.40
N TYR A 104 -7.75 10.29 10.35
CA TYR A 104 -8.16 10.60 8.98
C TYR A 104 -9.29 9.70 8.48
N VAL A 105 -9.29 8.42 8.84
CA VAL A 105 -10.39 7.50 8.53
C VAL A 105 -11.65 7.91 9.29
N GLU A 106 -11.55 8.18 10.60
CA GLU A 106 -12.68 8.63 11.43
C GLU A 106 -13.29 9.96 10.94
N ASN A 107 -12.46 10.85 10.39
CA ASN A 107 -12.90 12.11 9.78
C ASN A 107 -13.58 11.93 8.41
N GLY A 108 -13.60 10.72 7.83
CA GLY A 108 -14.14 10.48 6.48
C GLY A 108 -13.19 10.88 5.36
N THR A 109 -11.88 10.89 5.61
CA THR A 109 -10.82 11.18 4.64
C THR A 109 -9.84 10.01 4.47
N PRO A 110 -10.33 8.80 4.13
CA PRO A 110 -9.53 7.57 4.05
C PRO A 110 -8.38 7.66 3.04
N ASP A 111 -8.55 8.42 1.96
CA ASP A 111 -7.49 8.70 0.98
C ASP A 111 -6.24 9.30 1.63
N THR A 112 -6.44 10.27 2.53
CA THR A 112 -5.33 10.93 3.23
C THR A 112 -4.67 9.96 4.20
N ALA A 113 -5.47 9.13 4.90
CA ALA A 113 -4.97 8.09 5.79
C ALA A 113 -4.06 7.09 5.05
N ALA A 114 -4.52 6.52 3.95
CA ALA A 114 -3.78 5.54 3.18
C ALA A 114 -2.51 6.14 2.55
N MET A 115 -2.57 7.39 2.08
CA MET A 115 -1.38 8.10 1.59
C MET A 115 -0.35 8.37 2.69
N ALA A 116 -0.79 8.71 3.91
CA ALA A 116 0.11 8.90 5.05
C ALA A 116 0.83 7.58 5.41
N LEU A 117 0.09 6.47 5.44
CA LEU A 117 0.64 5.12 5.67
C LEU A 117 1.59 4.68 4.55
N ASP A 118 1.27 4.93 3.26
CA ASP A 118 2.17 4.62 2.13
C ASP A 118 3.50 5.40 2.24
N ARG A 119 3.44 6.67 2.64
CA ARG A 119 4.66 7.47 2.87
C ARG A 119 5.47 6.93 4.05
N ALA A 120 4.81 6.56 5.15
CA ALA A 120 5.46 5.96 6.31
C ALA A 120 6.15 4.62 5.96
N GLY A 121 5.47 3.76 5.20
CA GLY A 121 6.03 2.51 4.68
C GLY A 121 7.33 2.73 3.91
N LYS A 122 7.33 3.66 2.96
CA LYS A 122 8.54 4.01 2.18
C LYS A 122 9.70 4.52 3.04
N LEU A 123 9.40 5.25 4.11
CA LEU A 123 10.42 5.80 5.02
C LEU A 123 11.06 4.71 5.88
N ILE A 124 10.27 3.72 6.32
CA ILE A 124 10.76 2.65 7.22
C ILE A 124 11.35 1.45 6.46
N GLU A 125 11.03 1.27 5.17
CA GLU A 125 11.60 0.22 4.30
C GLU A 125 13.12 -0.02 4.46
N PRO A 126 14.00 1.01 4.44
CA PRO A 126 15.44 0.79 4.60
C PRO A 126 15.86 0.36 6.02
N MET A 127 14.98 0.51 7.01
CA MET A 127 15.27 0.21 8.43
C MET A 127 14.63 -1.08 8.92
N SER A 128 13.36 -1.31 8.56
CA SER A 128 12.62 -2.54 8.86
C SER A 128 11.65 -2.83 7.72
N LEU A 129 11.88 -3.94 7.05
CA LEU A 129 11.00 -4.42 6.00
C LEU A 129 9.69 -4.96 6.57
N GLU A 130 9.73 -5.54 7.79
CA GLU A 130 8.58 -6.09 8.48
C GLU A 130 7.55 -4.99 8.77
N LYS A 131 7.98 -3.89 9.40
CA LYS A 131 7.07 -2.78 9.71
C LYS A 131 6.57 -2.09 8.43
N ALA A 132 7.38 -2.05 7.36
CA ALA A 132 6.93 -1.54 6.06
C ALA A 132 5.82 -2.41 5.45
N VAL A 133 5.90 -3.74 5.59
CA VAL A 133 4.83 -4.66 5.16
C VAL A 133 3.53 -4.34 5.90
N ASP A 134 3.59 -4.21 7.23
CA ASP A 134 2.41 -3.92 8.05
C ASP A 134 1.73 -2.61 7.60
N LEU A 135 2.51 -1.55 7.40
CA LEU A 135 1.99 -0.25 6.96
C LEU A 135 1.36 -0.31 5.57
N TYR A 136 1.96 -1.03 4.62
CA TYR A 136 1.38 -1.21 3.30
C TYR A 136 0.11 -2.06 3.32
N GLN A 137 0.05 -3.07 4.19
CA GLN A 137 -1.17 -3.87 4.37
C GLN A 137 -2.29 -3.05 5.02
N GLN A 138 -1.98 -2.23 6.04
CA GLN A 138 -2.94 -1.30 6.62
C GLN A 138 -3.46 -0.31 5.57
N ALA A 139 -2.56 0.32 4.80
CA ALA A 139 -2.93 1.24 3.73
C ALA A 139 -3.78 0.57 2.64
N ALA A 140 -3.47 -0.68 2.29
CA ALA A 140 -4.28 -1.45 1.36
C ALA A 140 -5.68 -1.75 1.92
N GLY A 141 -5.78 -2.08 3.21
CA GLY A 141 -7.06 -2.30 3.89
C GLY A 141 -7.94 -1.05 3.92
N VAL A 142 -7.35 0.14 4.09
CA VAL A 142 -8.10 1.40 4.01
C VAL A 142 -8.74 1.59 2.63
N PHE A 143 -8.00 1.37 1.54
CA PHE A 143 -8.56 1.47 0.20
C PHE A 143 -9.54 0.34 -0.15
N GLU A 144 -9.33 -0.85 0.40
CA GLU A 144 -10.24 -1.98 0.21
C GLU A 144 -11.61 -1.71 0.84
N ASN A 145 -11.65 -1.13 2.03
CA ASN A 145 -12.90 -0.75 2.70
C ASN A 145 -13.71 0.30 1.95
N GLU A 146 -13.06 1.09 1.08
CA GLU A 146 -13.66 2.12 0.23
C GLU A 146 -13.91 1.63 -1.20
N ASP A 147 -13.85 0.31 -1.45
CA ASP A 147 -13.98 -0.33 -2.77
C ASP A 147 -12.99 0.20 -3.84
N ARG A 148 -11.88 0.80 -3.41
CA ARG A 148 -10.81 1.32 -4.28
C ARG A 148 -9.80 0.23 -4.61
N LEU A 149 -10.26 -0.80 -5.32
CA LEU A 149 -9.52 -2.04 -5.58
C LEU A 149 -8.16 -1.80 -6.26
N ARG A 150 -8.06 -0.83 -7.16
CA ARG A 150 -6.81 -0.55 -7.89
C ARG A 150 -5.70 -0.09 -6.95
N GLN A 151 -6.01 0.88 -6.08
CA GLN A 151 -5.07 1.46 -5.13
C GLN A 151 -4.67 0.42 -4.08
N SER A 152 -5.65 -0.36 -3.60
CA SER A 152 -5.39 -1.44 -2.65
C SER A 152 -4.48 -2.53 -3.24
N ALA A 153 -4.73 -2.98 -4.47
CA ALA A 153 -3.90 -3.95 -5.17
C ALA A 153 -2.45 -3.46 -5.36
N GLU A 154 -2.25 -2.18 -5.70
CA GLU A 154 -0.91 -1.59 -5.85
C GLU A 154 -0.09 -1.62 -4.54
N LEU A 155 -0.75 -1.36 -3.40
CA LEU A 155 -0.11 -1.41 -2.08
C LEU A 155 0.15 -2.85 -1.62
N LEU A 156 -0.80 -3.77 -1.83
CA LEU A 156 -0.56 -5.20 -1.62
C LEU A 156 0.60 -5.71 -2.48
N GLY A 157 0.77 -5.20 -3.70
CA GLY A 157 1.92 -5.50 -4.54
C GLY A 157 3.25 -5.01 -3.96
N LYS A 158 3.28 -3.89 -3.21
CA LYS A 158 4.47 -3.47 -2.43
C LYS A 158 4.73 -4.44 -1.28
N ALA A 159 3.70 -4.73 -0.46
CA ALA A 159 3.82 -5.68 0.65
C ALA A 159 4.30 -7.06 0.20
N SER A 160 3.72 -7.61 -0.88
CA SER A 160 4.09 -8.91 -1.46
C SER A 160 5.57 -8.98 -1.85
N ARG A 161 6.10 -7.92 -2.48
CA ARG A 161 7.52 -7.85 -2.85
C ARG A 161 8.43 -7.84 -1.63
N LEU A 162 8.04 -7.13 -0.57
CA LEU A 162 8.80 -7.10 0.67
C LEU A 162 8.75 -8.45 1.40
N LEU A 163 7.60 -9.12 1.44
CA LEU A 163 7.44 -10.46 2.02
C LEU A 163 8.33 -11.50 1.34
N VAL A 164 8.47 -11.45 0.00
CA VAL A 164 9.41 -12.32 -0.74
C VAL A 164 10.87 -12.03 -0.35
N ARG A 165 11.24 -10.75 -0.18
CA ARG A 165 12.58 -10.35 0.30
C ARG A 165 12.87 -10.84 1.71
N LEU A 166 11.85 -10.84 2.57
CA LEU A 166 11.87 -11.34 3.94
C LEU A 166 11.85 -12.87 4.05
N ARG A 167 11.74 -13.60 2.93
CA ARG A 167 11.55 -15.07 2.91
C ARG A 167 10.30 -15.56 3.66
N ARG A 168 9.32 -14.68 3.91
CA ARG A 168 8.00 -15.04 4.46
C ARG A 168 7.09 -15.51 3.34
N LEU A 169 7.41 -16.68 2.78
CA LEU A 169 6.85 -17.15 1.52
C LEU A 169 5.37 -17.53 1.61
N ASP A 170 4.91 -18.03 2.75
CA ASP A 170 3.49 -18.36 2.96
C ASP A 170 2.62 -17.10 2.89
N GLU A 171 3.06 -16.03 3.56
CA GLU A 171 2.38 -14.75 3.56
C GLU A 171 2.50 -14.05 2.21
N ALA A 172 3.65 -14.14 1.54
CA ALA A 172 3.81 -13.64 0.18
C ALA A 172 2.84 -14.31 -0.80
N ALA A 173 2.63 -15.63 -0.69
CA ALA A 173 1.67 -16.35 -1.51
C ALA A 173 0.24 -15.89 -1.25
N ALA A 174 -0.15 -15.72 0.03
CA ALA A 174 -1.47 -15.20 0.39
C ALA A 174 -1.70 -13.77 -0.12
N ALA A 175 -0.71 -12.89 0.01
CA ALA A 175 -0.78 -11.51 -0.48
C ALA A 175 -0.87 -11.44 -2.02
N LEU A 176 -0.10 -12.27 -2.73
CA LEU A 176 -0.17 -12.39 -4.20
C LEU A 176 -1.50 -12.94 -4.68
N GLN A 177 -2.06 -13.93 -3.99
CA GLN A 177 -3.38 -14.48 -4.30
C GLN A 177 -4.47 -13.41 -4.12
N LYS A 178 -4.41 -12.63 -3.04
CA LYS A 178 -5.32 -11.50 -2.81
C LYS A 178 -5.18 -10.45 -3.91
N GLU A 179 -3.96 -10.03 -4.22
CA GLU A 179 -3.67 -9.09 -5.30
C GLU A 179 -4.19 -9.59 -6.66
N LYS A 180 -4.01 -10.88 -6.98
CA LYS A 180 -4.52 -11.53 -8.20
C LYS A 180 -6.05 -11.47 -8.27
N ASN A 181 -6.74 -11.73 -7.16
CA ASN A 181 -8.20 -11.66 -7.09
C ASN A 181 -8.70 -10.24 -7.35
N MET A 182 -8.07 -9.22 -6.75
CA MET A 182 -8.46 -7.82 -7.00
C MET A 182 -8.26 -7.42 -8.47
N TYR A 183 -7.17 -7.83 -9.10
CA TYR A 183 -6.98 -7.58 -10.54
C TYR A 183 -7.96 -8.34 -11.42
N LYS A 184 -8.42 -9.52 -10.97
CA LYS A 184 -9.44 -10.28 -11.68
C LYS A 184 -10.80 -9.58 -11.61
N ASP A 185 -11.16 -9.05 -10.44
CA ASP A 185 -12.42 -8.33 -10.25
C ASP A 185 -12.45 -7.01 -11.04
N MET A 186 -11.29 -6.39 -11.25
CA MET A 186 -11.11 -5.23 -12.15
C MET A 186 -10.97 -5.60 -13.64
N GLU A 187 -11.12 -6.87 -14.01
CA GLU A 187 -10.92 -7.39 -15.36
C GLU A 187 -9.53 -7.11 -15.99
N ASN A 188 -8.51 -6.87 -15.15
CA ASN A 188 -7.14 -6.59 -15.59
C ASN A 188 -6.33 -7.88 -15.75
N TYR A 189 -6.73 -8.70 -16.72
CA TYR A 189 -6.18 -10.03 -16.97
C TYR A 189 -4.67 -10.07 -17.26
N PRO A 190 -4.11 -9.13 -18.06
CA PRO A 190 -2.67 -9.10 -18.27
C PRO A 190 -1.90 -8.99 -16.96
N THR A 191 -2.43 -8.26 -15.98
CA THR A 191 -1.83 -8.13 -14.66
C THR A 191 -2.02 -9.40 -13.84
N CYS A 192 -3.23 -10.00 -13.84
CA CYS A 192 -3.50 -11.29 -13.21
C CYS A 192 -2.48 -12.36 -13.60
N PHE A 193 -2.19 -12.49 -14.89
CA PHE A 193 -1.22 -13.48 -15.37
C PHE A 193 0.21 -13.23 -14.88
N LYS A 194 0.60 -11.95 -14.69
CA LYS A 194 1.87 -11.64 -14.04
C LYS A 194 1.87 -12.09 -12.58
N LYS A 195 0.74 -11.90 -11.89
CA LYS A 195 0.58 -12.32 -10.48
C LYS A 195 0.57 -13.83 -10.32
N THR A 196 -0.11 -14.57 -11.20
CA THR A 196 0.01 -16.03 -11.28
C THR A 196 1.46 -16.47 -11.44
N THR A 197 2.22 -15.80 -12.32
CA THR A 197 3.64 -16.15 -12.52
C THR A 197 4.44 -15.94 -11.24
N ALA A 198 4.25 -14.82 -10.55
CA ALA A 198 4.90 -14.54 -9.27
C ALA A 198 4.51 -15.56 -8.19
N GLU A 199 3.23 -15.91 -8.09
CA GLU A 199 2.69 -16.88 -7.14
C GLU A 199 3.29 -18.28 -7.36
N VAL A 200 3.36 -18.73 -8.62
CA VAL A 200 4.02 -20.00 -8.99
C VAL A 200 5.49 -20.00 -8.56
N LEU A 201 6.23 -18.92 -8.81
CA LEU A 201 7.64 -18.82 -8.38
C LEU A 201 7.78 -18.91 -6.85
N VAL A 202 6.85 -18.29 -6.10
CA VAL A 202 6.84 -18.40 -4.64
C VAL A 202 6.55 -19.83 -4.17
N HIS A 203 5.58 -20.52 -4.76
CA HIS A 203 5.28 -21.93 -4.43
C HIS A 203 6.42 -22.88 -4.79
N LEU A 204 7.06 -22.69 -5.94
CA LEU A 204 8.25 -23.46 -6.32
C LEU A 204 9.39 -23.23 -5.33
N HIS A 205 9.58 -22.00 -4.84
CA HIS A 205 10.59 -21.71 -3.82
C HIS A 205 10.27 -22.35 -2.46
N ARG A 206 8.98 -22.57 -2.16
CA ARG A 206 8.50 -23.34 -0.99
C ARG A 206 8.60 -24.86 -1.17
N ASN A 207 9.02 -25.34 -2.35
CA ASN A 207 8.94 -26.75 -2.77
C ASN A 207 7.51 -27.32 -2.78
N ASP A 208 6.49 -26.47 -2.92
CA ASP A 208 5.10 -26.87 -3.03
C ASP A 208 4.67 -26.93 -4.49
N PHE A 209 5.04 -28.03 -5.16
CA PHE A 209 4.73 -28.26 -6.58
C PHE A 209 3.23 -28.43 -6.84
N VAL A 210 2.47 -28.93 -5.85
CA VAL A 210 1.04 -29.16 -5.97
C VAL A 210 0.30 -27.82 -6.00
N ALA A 211 0.65 -26.90 -5.10
CA ALA A 211 0.10 -25.55 -5.13
C ALA A 211 0.53 -24.80 -6.40
N ALA A 212 1.80 -24.90 -6.80
CA ALA A 212 2.28 -24.27 -8.04
C ALA A 212 1.46 -24.71 -9.27
N ASP A 213 1.24 -26.03 -9.43
CA ASP A 213 0.43 -26.57 -10.53
C ASP A 213 -1.05 -26.17 -10.42
N LYS A 214 -1.60 -26.10 -9.20
CA LYS A 214 -2.94 -25.59 -8.95
C LYS A 214 -3.10 -24.13 -9.43
N CYS A 215 -2.16 -23.23 -9.11
CA CYS A 215 -2.19 -21.83 -9.54
C CYS A 215 -2.22 -21.69 -11.08
N VAL A 216 -1.44 -22.52 -11.78
CA VAL A 216 -1.41 -22.55 -13.25
C VAL A 216 -2.74 -23.05 -13.81
N ARG A 217 -3.26 -24.17 -13.29
CA ARG A 217 -4.53 -24.76 -13.77
C ARG A 217 -5.70 -23.81 -13.57
N GLU A 218 -5.79 -23.15 -12.42
CA GLU A 218 -6.83 -22.15 -12.15
C GLU A 218 -6.77 -20.98 -13.14
N SER A 219 -5.57 -20.47 -13.41
CA SER A 219 -5.36 -19.36 -14.35
C SER A 219 -5.66 -19.77 -15.80
N TYR A 220 -5.40 -21.03 -16.17
CA TYR A 220 -5.73 -21.55 -17.49
C TYR A 220 -7.23 -21.73 -17.70
N ARG A 221 -7.95 -22.31 -16.72
CA ARG A 221 -9.42 -22.42 -16.74
C ARG A 221 -10.08 -21.05 -16.88
N TYR A 222 -9.52 -20.06 -16.20
CA TYR A 222 -9.95 -18.69 -16.30
C TYR A 222 -9.82 -18.14 -17.73
N CYS A 223 -8.64 -18.29 -18.33
CA CYS A 223 -8.42 -17.88 -19.71
C CYS A 223 -9.36 -18.60 -20.69
N GLN A 224 -9.65 -19.89 -20.50
CA GLN A 224 -10.56 -20.63 -21.37
C GLN A 224 -11.99 -20.10 -21.31
N ARG A 225 -12.50 -19.83 -20.10
CA ARG A 225 -13.87 -19.31 -19.93
C ARG A 225 -14.04 -17.96 -20.61
N GLU A 226 -13.03 -17.08 -20.51
CA GLU A 226 -13.06 -15.78 -21.18
C GLU A 226 -13.07 -15.92 -22.71
N LEU A 227 -12.28 -16.84 -23.27
CA LEU A 227 -12.29 -17.10 -24.70
C LEU A 227 -13.64 -17.62 -25.18
N GLN A 228 -14.28 -18.45 -24.37
CA GLN A 228 -15.61 -18.96 -24.66
C GLN A 228 -16.62 -17.81 -24.70
N VAL A 229 -16.64 -16.95 -23.69
CA VAL A 229 -17.54 -15.77 -23.64
C VAL A 229 -17.28 -14.82 -24.81
N LEU A 230 -16.02 -14.54 -25.16
CA LEU A 230 -15.67 -13.72 -26.30
C LEU A 230 -16.10 -14.36 -27.63
N SER A 231 -15.97 -15.68 -27.75
CA SER A 231 -16.43 -16.41 -28.93
C SER A 231 -17.96 -16.38 -29.05
N GLU A 232 -18.69 -16.54 -27.94
CA GLU A 232 -20.16 -16.46 -27.90
C GLU A 232 -20.64 -15.05 -28.29
N ARG A 233 -20.00 -14.00 -27.76
CA ARG A 233 -20.26 -12.60 -28.15
C ARG A 233 -19.97 -12.34 -29.63
N ALA A 234 -18.86 -12.87 -30.15
CA ALA A 234 -18.50 -12.75 -31.56
C ALA A 234 -19.46 -13.51 -32.49
N THR A 235 -19.99 -14.66 -32.06
CA THR A 235 -21.02 -15.39 -32.82
C THR A 235 -22.40 -14.72 -32.76
N ALA A 236 -22.68 -13.96 -31.70
CA ALA A 236 -23.91 -13.20 -31.55
C ALA A 236 -23.91 -11.90 -32.38
N SER A 237 -22.75 -11.27 -32.59
CA SER A 237 -22.59 -10.20 -33.59
C SER A 237 -22.26 -10.82 -34.94
N GLN A 238 -23.28 -11.12 -35.74
CA GLN A 238 -23.08 -11.53 -37.12
C GLN A 238 -22.44 -10.39 -37.93
N ASP A 239 -21.11 -10.29 -37.88
CA ASP A 239 -20.29 -9.64 -38.90
C ASP A 239 -19.02 -10.48 -39.13
N THR A 240 -18.93 -10.97 -40.35
CA THR A 240 -17.90 -11.87 -40.86
C THR A 240 -16.54 -11.22 -40.92
N VAL A 241 -15.70 -11.39 -39.90
CA VAL A 241 -14.22 -11.34 -40.06
C VAL A 241 -13.60 -12.41 -39.16
N GLY A 242 -12.84 -13.32 -39.76
CA GLY A 242 -12.19 -14.42 -39.06
C GLY A 242 -11.27 -13.95 -37.93
N VAL A 243 -11.78 -13.97 -36.69
CA VAL A 243 -11.00 -13.65 -35.49
C VAL A 243 -10.16 -14.87 -35.13
N ARG A 244 -8.85 -14.82 -35.40
CA ARG A 244 -7.89 -15.75 -34.77
C ARG A 244 -7.79 -15.43 -33.29
N ILE A 245 -8.63 -16.05 -32.49
CA ILE A 245 -8.59 -15.95 -31.02
C ILE A 245 -7.41 -16.81 -30.52
N ALA A 246 -6.19 -16.27 -30.57
CA ALA A 246 -5.08 -16.86 -29.82
C ALA A 246 -5.33 -16.55 -28.33
N SER A 247 -5.24 -17.55 -27.45
CA SER A 247 -5.56 -17.33 -26.03
C SER A 247 -4.72 -16.17 -25.46
N PRO A 248 -5.33 -15.18 -24.78
CA PRO A 248 -4.62 -14.06 -24.14
C PRO A 248 -3.44 -14.54 -23.29
N TRP A 249 -3.57 -15.69 -22.65
CA TRP A 249 -2.51 -16.34 -21.91
C TRP A 249 -1.35 -16.84 -22.79
N ARG A 250 -1.62 -17.52 -23.93
CA ARG A 250 -0.54 -17.94 -24.86
C ARG A 250 0.18 -16.74 -25.48
N ARG A 251 -0.56 -15.67 -25.80
CA ARG A 251 0.03 -14.42 -26.31
C ARG A 251 0.90 -13.74 -25.24
N TYR A 252 0.38 -13.64 -24.02
CA TYR A 252 1.12 -13.12 -22.88
C TYR A 252 2.39 -13.94 -22.56
N CYS A 253 2.30 -15.27 -22.50
CA CYS A 253 3.46 -16.14 -22.32
C CYS A 253 4.49 -15.94 -23.43
N ARG A 254 4.05 -15.85 -24.70
CA ARG A 254 4.94 -15.60 -25.84
C ARG A 254 5.68 -14.26 -25.74
N ASP A 255 4.97 -13.19 -25.41
CA ASP A 255 5.55 -11.85 -25.28
C ASP A 255 6.47 -11.72 -24.06
N THR A 256 6.14 -12.40 -22.95
CA THR A 256 6.93 -12.37 -21.71
C THR A 256 8.21 -13.20 -21.85
N THR A 257 8.15 -14.36 -22.50
CA THR A 257 9.30 -15.23 -22.78
C THR A 257 10.34 -14.52 -23.66
N ASN A 258 9.89 -13.71 -24.63
CA ASN A 258 10.76 -12.90 -25.47
C ASN A 258 11.44 -11.74 -24.70
N ARG A 259 10.84 -11.21 -23.63
CA ARG A 259 11.39 -10.08 -22.87
C ARG A 259 12.30 -10.45 -21.70
N THR A 260 12.17 -11.64 -21.10
CA THR A 260 12.81 -11.93 -19.80
C THR A 260 13.95 -12.96 -19.80
N ARG A 261 14.29 -13.62 -20.93
CA ARG A 261 15.31 -14.70 -20.96
C ARG A 261 15.11 -15.81 -19.90
N ILE A 262 13.92 -15.92 -19.29
CA ILE A 262 13.53 -17.02 -18.41
C ILE A 262 12.93 -18.10 -19.32
N ARG A 263 13.74 -19.07 -19.73
CA ARG A 263 13.27 -20.25 -20.49
C ARG A 263 12.77 -21.32 -19.52
N TYR A 264 11.53 -21.19 -19.06
CA TYR A 264 10.75 -22.35 -18.63
C TYR A 264 9.66 -22.58 -19.67
N THR A 265 9.91 -23.52 -20.58
CA THR A 265 8.95 -23.93 -21.60
C THR A 265 7.95 -24.89 -20.96
N VAL A 266 6.85 -24.39 -20.40
CA VAL A 266 5.70 -25.24 -20.09
C VAL A 266 4.94 -25.43 -21.41
N CYS A 267 5.36 -26.42 -22.18
CA CYS A 267 4.63 -26.86 -23.37
C CYS A 267 3.36 -27.60 -22.94
N VAL A 268 2.22 -26.89 -22.90
CA VAL A 268 0.91 -27.51 -22.71
C VAL A 268 0.42 -28.05 -24.06
N ALA A 269 0.54 -29.36 -24.25
CA ALA A 269 -0.11 -30.10 -25.33
C ALA A 269 -1.64 -30.08 -25.17
N PRO A 270 -2.43 -30.09 -26.26
CA PRO A 270 -3.89 -30.20 -26.20
C PRO A 270 -4.34 -31.54 -25.58
N PRO A 271 -5.61 -31.67 -25.12
CA PRO A 271 -6.04 -32.68 -24.14
C PRO A 271 -6.07 -34.14 -24.60
N SER A 272 -5.52 -34.50 -25.76
CA SER A 272 -5.72 -35.81 -26.38
C SER A 272 -4.56 -36.80 -26.24
N SER A 273 -3.50 -36.51 -25.47
CA SER A 273 -2.40 -37.45 -25.27
C SER A 273 -2.04 -37.60 -23.79
N SER A 274 -2.40 -38.76 -23.23
CA SER A 274 -2.14 -39.22 -21.87
C SER A 274 -0.69 -39.67 -21.66
N THR A 275 0.28 -38.81 -21.98
CA THR A 275 1.70 -39.08 -21.70
C THR A 275 2.44 -37.76 -21.44
N TRP A 276 2.93 -37.61 -20.21
CA TRP A 276 3.82 -36.52 -19.82
C TRP A 276 5.26 -36.98 -20.05
N THR A 277 5.97 -36.36 -21.00
CA THR A 277 7.42 -36.51 -21.12
C THR A 277 8.10 -35.24 -20.60
N MET A 278 8.73 -35.32 -19.43
CA MET A 278 9.71 -34.32 -19.00
C MET A 278 10.94 -34.45 -19.90
N THR A 279 11.23 -33.42 -20.70
CA THR A 279 12.52 -33.29 -21.38
C THR A 279 13.41 -32.37 -20.54
N THR A 280 14.47 -32.92 -19.97
CA THR A 280 15.54 -32.16 -19.32
C THR A 280 16.27 -31.30 -20.37
N PRO A 281 16.63 -30.04 -20.07
CA PRO A 281 17.42 -29.24 -20.98
C PRO A 281 18.84 -29.82 -21.09
N SER A 282 19.24 -30.27 -22.28
CA SER A 282 20.64 -30.54 -22.58
C SER A 282 21.38 -29.22 -22.74
N TRP A 283 22.37 -28.99 -21.87
CA TRP A 283 23.32 -27.89 -22.01
C TRP A 283 24.28 -28.19 -23.17
N PRO A 284 24.65 -27.21 -24.01
CA PRO A 284 25.84 -27.35 -24.82
C PRO A 284 27.06 -27.31 -23.88
N SER A 285 27.86 -28.39 -23.91
CA SER A 285 29.18 -28.44 -23.30
C SER A 285 30.15 -27.52 -24.08
N PRO A 286 31.25 -27.06 -23.45
CA PRO A 286 31.91 -25.79 -23.78
C PRO A 286 32.48 -25.69 -25.20
#